data_AF-A0A7K0PBC3-F1
#
_entry.id   AF-A0A7K0PBC3-F1
#
_cell.length_a   1.000
_cell.length_b   1.000
_cell.length_c   1.000
_cell.angle_alpha   90.00
_cell.angle_beta   90.00
_cell.angle_gamma   90.00
#
_symmetry.space_group_name_H-M   'P 1'
#
loop_
_entity.id
_entity.type
_entity.pdbx_description
1 polymer ?
#
loop_
_entity_poly.entity_id
_entity_poly.type
_entity_poly.pdbx_seq_one_letter_code
_entity_poly.pdbx_strand_id
1 'polypeptide(L)'
;MSALDGLPGPPQILSTTPETRTIVLGLAAGERLAEHQVHERALVVVVSGVVRFTDAQGRHVAAGPGTVVELEPRERHSVLAHADARLLLLLAPWPGPGHPGTMTLQEKAHAREHASEHAEALAGVATDRRADEGGRPR
;
A
#
# COMPACT_ATOMS: atom_id res chain seq x y z
N MET A 1 -13.14 17.19 -18.49
CA MET A 1 -12.12 16.63 -17.57
C MET A 1 -12.72 15.44 -16.87
N SER A 2 -12.24 14.25 -17.20
CA SER A 2 -12.52 13.01 -16.46
C SER A 2 -11.79 13.04 -15.12
N ALA A 3 -12.28 12.31 -14.12
CA ALA A 3 -11.59 12.15 -12.82
C ALA A 3 -10.17 11.59 -12.99
N LEU A 4 -9.90 10.87 -14.07
CA LEU A 4 -8.58 10.36 -14.39
C LEU A 4 -7.60 11.46 -14.85
N ASP A 5 -8.10 12.60 -15.36
CA ASP A 5 -7.28 13.61 -16.05
C ASP A 5 -6.46 14.50 -15.11
N GLY A 6 -6.77 14.54 -13.81
CA GLY A 6 -6.14 15.40 -12.81
C GLY A 6 -4.93 14.80 -12.08
N LEU A 7 -4.33 13.74 -12.63
CA LEU A 7 -3.24 12.97 -12.01
C LEU A 7 -1.88 13.29 -12.67
N PRO A 8 -0.75 13.27 -11.91
CA PRO A 8 -0.52 12.63 -10.60
C PRO A 8 -1.00 13.43 -9.38
N GLY A 9 -1.17 12.77 -8.23
CA GLY A 9 -1.71 13.38 -7.01
C GLY A 9 -2.14 12.37 -5.94
N PRO A 10 -2.75 12.82 -4.82
CA PRO A 10 -3.21 11.92 -3.77
C PRO A 10 -4.26 10.94 -4.29
N PRO A 11 -4.41 9.75 -3.66
CA PRO A 11 -5.46 8.80 -4.01
C PRO A 11 -6.85 9.45 -4.02
N GLN A 12 -7.61 9.22 -5.09
CA GLN A 12 -8.98 9.73 -5.21
C GLN A 12 -9.99 8.60 -5.21
N ILE A 13 -10.97 8.66 -4.30
CA ILE A 13 -12.09 7.72 -4.28
C ILE A 13 -13.06 8.14 -5.39
N LEU A 14 -13.29 7.25 -6.36
CA LEU A 14 -14.25 7.47 -7.44
C LEU A 14 -15.66 7.03 -7.03
N SER A 15 -15.76 5.93 -6.28
CA SER A 15 -17.04 5.39 -5.80
C SER A 15 -16.83 4.53 -4.55
N THR A 16 -17.82 4.51 -3.68
CA THR A 16 -17.88 3.62 -2.52
C THR A 16 -19.29 3.05 -2.40
N THR A 17 -19.39 1.74 -2.26
CA THR A 17 -20.61 0.98 -1.98
C THR A 17 -20.39 0.08 -0.75
N PRO A 18 -21.42 -0.58 -0.20
CA PRO A 18 -21.25 -1.57 0.85
C PRO A 18 -20.51 -2.85 0.44
N GLU A 19 -20.21 -3.04 -0.86
CA GLU A 19 -19.53 -4.23 -1.37
C GLU A 19 -18.17 -3.91 -1.99
N THR A 20 -17.98 -2.69 -2.51
CA THR A 20 -16.78 -2.31 -3.25
C THR A 20 -16.39 -0.85 -3.08
N ARG A 21 -15.09 -0.58 -3.13
CA ARG A 21 -14.54 0.78 -3.27
C ARG A 21 -13.64 0.86 -4.48
N THR A 22 -13.85 1.88 -5.29
CA THR A 22 -13.01 2.17 -6.46
C THR A 22 -12.19 3.43 -6.21
N ILE A 23 -10.88 3.33 -6.41
CA ILE A 23 -9.89 4.38 -6.17
C ILE A 23 -9.07 4.57 -7.44
N VAL A 24 -8.75 5.81 -7.80
CA VAL A 24 -7.72 6.08 -8.80
C VAL A 24 -6.46 6.58 -8.11
N LEU A 25 -5.32 6.08 -8.57
CA LEU A 25 -3.99 6.53 -8.18
C LEU A 25 -3.27 7.07 -9.41
N GLY A 26 -2.57 8.19 -9.25
CA GLY A 26 -1.69 8.74 -10.27
C GLY A 26 -0.28 8.82 -9.74
N LEU A 27 0.66 8.23 -10.47
CA LEU A 27 2.07 8.20 -10.12
C LEU A 27 2.85 8.95 -11.17
N ALA A 28 3.70 9.89 -10.75
CA ALA A 28 4.68 10.50 -11.64
C ALA A 28 5.78 9.50 -12.02
N ALA A 29 6.46 9.70 -13.14
CA ALA A 29 7.64 8.91 -13.50
C ALA A 29 8.68 8.91 -12.36
N GLY A 30 9.11 7.72 -11.94
CA GLY A 30 10.03 7.52 -10.82
C GLY A 30 9.37 7.51 -9.43
N GLU A 31 8.09 7.86 -9.32
CA GLU A 31 7.37 7.79 -8.06
C GLU A 31 7.18 6.33 -7.62
N ARG A 32 7.31 6.12 -6.31
CA ARG A 32 7.16 4.81 -5.69
C ARG A 32 6.10 4.84 -4.61
N LEU A 33 5.12 3.96 -4.72
CA LEU A 33 4.36 3.50 -3.57
C LEU A 33 5.25 2.52 -2.81
N ALA A 34 5.73 2.95 -1.65
CA ALA A 34 6.57 2.15 -0.75
C ALA A 34 5.86 0.85 -0.35
N GLU A 35 6.57 -0.08 0.28
CA GLU A 35 5.95 -1.34 0.70
C GLU A 35 4.74 -1.07 1.59
N HIS A 36 3.59 -1.60 1.19
CA HIS A 36 2.32 -1.43 1.88
C HIS A 36 1.41 -2.64 1.64
N GLN A 37 0.27 -2.63 2.32
CA GLN A 37 -0.78 -3.65 2.20
C GLN A 37 -2.15 -3.00 2.42
N VAL A 38 -3.19 -3.63 1.90
CA VAL A 38 -4.59 -3.28 2.17
C VAL A 38 -5.29 -4.45 2.90
N HIS A 39 -6.41 -4.19 3.58
CA HIS A 39 -7.15 -5.23 4.28
C HIS A 39 -8.03 -6.07 3.36
N GLU A 40 -8.41 -5.47 2.23
CA GLU A 40 -9.24 -6.04 1.18
C GLU A 40 -8.39 -6.79 0.15
N ARG A 41 -9.01 -7.67 -0.63
CA ARG A 41 -8.44 -8.08 -1.91
C ARG A 41 -8.48 -6.88 -2.85
N ALA A 42 -7.40 -6.68 -3.59
CA ALA A 42 -7.30 -5.59 -4.54
C ALA A 42 -7.15 -6.12 -5.96
N LEU A 43 -7.94 -5.58 -6.89
CA LEU A 43 -7.68 -5.65 -8.32
C LEU A 43 -7.13 -4.30 -8.77
N VAL A 44 -5.90 -4.32 -9.28
CA VAL A 44 -5.20 -3.13 -9.77
C VAL A 44 -5.14 -3.18 -11.29
N VAL A 45 -5.80 -2.24 -11.95
CA VAL A 45 -5.76 -2.10 -13.41
C VAL A 45 -4.81 -0.96 -13.76
N VAL A 46 -3.82 -1.23 -14.61
CA VAL A 46 -3.00 -0.17 -15.21
C VAL A 46 -3.82 0.45 -16.33
N VAL A 47 -4.22 1.71 -16.15
CA VAL A 47 -5.02 2.45 -17.14
C VAL A 47 -4.12 3.09 -18.19
N SER A 48 -2.99 3.67 -17.75
CA SER A 48 -1.99 4.29 -18.61
C SER A 48 -0.60 4.21 -17.97
N GLY A 49 0.44 4.41 -18.77
CA GLY A 49 1.83 4.35 -18.31
C GLY A 49 2.33 2.92 -18.12
N VAL A 50 3.50 2.80 -17.49
CA VAL A 50 4.11 1.49 -17.17
C VAL A 50 4.58 1.53 -15.73
N VAL A 51 4.24 0.50 -14.97
CA VAL A 51 4.64 0.34 -13.57
C VAL A 51 5.30 -1.01 -13.36
N ARG A 52 6.03 -1.14 -12.25
CA ARG A 52 6.56 -2.40 -11.75
C ARG A 52 5.94 -2.69 -10.40
N PHE A 53 5.29 -3.84 -10.28
CA PHE A 53 4.88 -4.39 -9.00
C PHE A 53 5.99 -5.25 -8.45
N THR A 54 6.28 -5.13 -7.15
CA THR A 54 7.21 -5.99 -6.43
C THR A 54 6.54 -6.54 -5.19
N ASP A 55 6.57 -7.87 -5.01
CA ASP A 55 6.04 -8.54 -3.82
C ASP A 55 7.04 -8.55 -2.66
N ALA A 56 6.62 -9.09 -1.52
CA ALA A 56 7.44 -9.22 -0.32
C ALA A 56 8.69 -10.11 -0.48
N GLN A 57 8.72 -10.98 -1.49
CA GLN A 57 9.87 -11.84 -1.80
C GLN A 57 10.82 -11.18 -2.83
N GLY A 58 10.53 -9.94 -3.25
CA GLY A 58 11.32 -9.20 -4.24
C GLY A 58 11.08 -9.64 -5.68
N ARG A 59 10.14 -10.57 -5.93
CA ARG A 59 9.72 -10.91 -7.29
C ARG A 59 8.97 -9.73 -7.85
N HIS A 60 9.17 -9.45 -9.14
CA HIS A 60 8.58 -8.29 -9.75
C HIS A 60 8.11 -8.55 -11.17
N VAL A 61 7.07 -7.81 -11.55
CA VAL A 61 6.46 -7.85 -12.87
C VAL A 61 6.26 -6.43 -13.38
N ALA A 62 6.63 -6.19 -14.64
CA ALA A 62 6.28 -4.96 -15.34
C ALA A 62 4.84 -5.08 -15.87
N ALA A 63 4.04 -4.05 -15.65
CA ALA A 63 2.64 -3.99 -16.03
C ALA A 63 2.39 -2.72 -16.85
N GLY A 64 1.81 -2.88 -18.03
CA GLY A 64 1.43 -1.81 -18.94
C GLY A 64 -0.08 -1.66 -19.03
N PRO A 65 -0.60 -0.76 -19.87
CA PRO A 65 -2.04 -0.48 -19.96
C PRO A 65 -2.85 -1.74 -20.29
N GLY A 66 -3.94 -1.95 -19.56
CA GLY A 66 -4.79 -3.13 -19.68
C GLY A 66 -4.34 -4.33 -18.84
N THR A 67 -3.17 -4.30 -18.20
CA THR A 67 -2.78 -5.32 -17.23
C THR A 67 -3.63 -5.21 -15.97
N VAL A 68 -4.09 -6.35 -15.46
CA VAL A 68 -4.73 -6.49 -14.15
C VAL A 68 -3.81 -7.28 -13.23
N VAL A 69 -3.53 -6.71 -12.06
CA VAL A 69 -2.79 -7.37 -10.98
C VAL A 69 -3.76 -7.62 -9.84
N GLU A 70 -3.86 -8.88 -9.43
CA GLU A 70 -4.62 -9.27 -8.25
C GLU A 70 -3.68 -9.38 -7.05
N LEU A 71 -4.09 -8.81 -5.93
CA LEU A 71 -3.36 -8.83 -4.67
C LEU A 71 -4.26 -9.43 -3.59
N GLU A 72 -3.74 -10.42 -2.87
CA GLU A 72 -4.43 -11.04 -1.75
C GLU A 72 -4.61 -10.02 -0.59
N PRO A 73 -5.65 -10.19 0.24
CA PRO A 73 -5.79 -9.41 1.46
C PRO A 73 -4.50 -9.44 2.29
N ARG A 74 -4.03 -8.27 2.72
CA ARG A 74 -2.77 -8.09 3.48
C ARG A 74 -1.50 -8.49 2.74
N GLU A 75 -1.54 -8.72 1.44
CA GLU A 75 -0.34 -8.96 0.64
C GLU A 75 0.52 -7.70 0.60
N ARG A 76 1.78 -7.84 1.04
CA ARG A 76 2.77 -6.77 1.00
C ARG A 76 3.32 -6.62 -0.41
N HIS A 77 3.24 -5.40 -0.92
CA HIS A 77 3.69 -5.06 -2.25
C HIS A 77 4.17 -3.61 -2.32
N SER A 78 4.95 -3.31 -3.35
CA SER A 78 5.33 -1.96 -3.71
C SER A 78 5.16 -1.75 -5.20
N VAL A 79 4.98 -0.48 -5.60
CA VAL A 79 4.75 -0.11 -7.00
C VAL A 79 5.70 1.01 -7.38
N LEU A 80 6.44 0.84 -8.46
CA LEU A 80 7.31 1.86 -9.04
C LEU A 80 6.77 2.27 -10.41
N ALA A 81 6.58 3.55 -10.65
CA ALA A 81 6.22 4.08 -11.96
C ALA A 81 7.46 4.32 -12.83
N HIS A 82 7.49 3.72 -14.03
CA HIS A 82 8.55 3.95 -15.02
C HIS A 82 8.27 5.13 -15.96
N ALA A 83 7.00 5.50 -16.07
CA ALA A 83 6.50 6.70 -16.72
C ALA A 83 5.29 7.20 -15.91
N ASP A 84 4.78 8.40 -16.21
CA ASP A 84 3.52 8.86 -15.61
C ASP A 84 2.43 7.79 -15.84
N ALA A 85 1.88 7.30 -14.74
CA ALA A 85 1.02 6.14 -14.72
C ALA A 85 -0.27 6.43 -13.96
N ARG A 86 -1.35 5.82 -14.44
CA ARG A 86 -2.67 5.87 -13.79
C ARG A 86 -3.10 4.46 -13.48
N LEU A 87 -3.46 4.21 -12.22
CA LEU A 87 -3.92 2.93 -11.73
C LEU A 87 -5.36 3.07 -11.23
N LEU A 88 -6.20 2.10 -11.58
CA LEU A 88 -7.52 1.93 -11.00
C LEU A 88 -7.48 0.78 -10.00
N LEU A 89 -7.75 1.07 -8.74
CA LEU A 89 -7.88 0.08 -7.67
C LEU A 89 -9.35 -0.23 -7.43
N LEU A 90 -9.70 -1.50 -7.44
CA LEU A 90 -10.96 -2.01 -6.91
C LEU A 90 -10.67 -2.83 -5.67
N LEU A 91 -11.25 -2.42 -4.54
CA LEU A 91 -11.19 -3.13 -3.27
C LEU A 91 -12.51 -3.86 -3.04
N ALA A 92 -12.45 -5.18 -2.89
CA ALA A 92 -13.62 -6.03 -2.75
C ALA A 92 -13.29 -7.30 -1.92
N PRO A 93 -14.15 -7.75 -1.00
CA PRO A 93 -15.29 -7.01 -0.47
C PRO A 93 -14.82 -5.75 0.28
N TRP A 94 -15.63 -4.70 0.24
CA TRP A 94 -15.38 -3.46 0.95
C TRP A 94 -16.51 -3.16 1.94
N PRO A 95 -16.22 -2.82 3.19
CA PRO A 95 -14.92 -2.96 3.84
C PRO A 95 -14.54 -4.43 4.03
N GLY A 96 -13.25 -4.74 3.90
CA GLY A 96 -12.73 -6.09 4.08
C GLY A 96 -12.60 -6.49 5.56
N PRO A 97 -12.43 -7.79 5.86
CA PRO A 97 -12.22 -8.25 7.23
C PRO A 97 -11.02 -7.58 7.91
N GLY A 98 -11.30 -6.87 9.01
CA GLY A 98 -10.30 -6.12 9.78
C GLY A 98 -10.00 -4.72 9.24
N HIS A 99 -10.80 -4.21 8.30
CA HIS A 99 -10.76 -2.80 7.93
C HIS A 99 -11.06 -1.92 9.17
N PRO A 100 -10.31 -0.84 9.46
CA PRO A 100 -10.49 -0.06 10.69
C PRO A 100 -11.90 0.51 10.90
N GLY A 101 -12.64 0.73 9.81
CA GLY A 101 -14.04 1.16 9.84
C GLY A 101 -15.03 0.11 10.35
N THR A 102 -14.71 -1.18 10.24
CA THR A 102 -15.56 -2.30 10.70
C THR A 102 -15.22 -2.79 12.10
N MET A 103 -14.06 -2.40 12.63
CA MET A 103 -13.64 -2.82 13.97
C MET A 103 -14.56 -2.23 15.04
N THR A 104 -15.01 -3.09 15.95
CA THR A 104 -15.64 -2.71 17.21
C THR A 104 -14.70 -1.83 18.05
N LEU A 105 -15.24 -1.14 19.06
CA LEU A 105 -14.42 -0.29 19.94
C LEU A 105 -13.33 -1.08 20.68
N GLN A 106 -13.61 -2.32 21.08
CA GLN A 106 -12.67 -3.21 21.74
C GLN A 106 -11.53 -3.63 20.80
N GLU A 107 -11.86 -3.99 19.56
CA GLU A 107 -10.86 -4.31 18.53
C GLU A 107 -9.99 -3.10 18.20
N LYS A 108 -10.57 -1.89 18.15
CA LYS A 108 -9.80 -0.64 17.95
C LYS A 108 -8.84 -0.36 19.12
N ALA A 109 -9.24 -0.64 20.35
CA ALA A 109 -8.39 -0.47 21.53
C ALA A 109 -7.18 -1.42 21.46
N HIS A 110 -7.43 -2.70 21.17
CA HIS A 110 -6.38 -3.71 21.00
C HIS A 110 -5.42 -3.40 19.84
N ALA A 111 -5.95 -2.93 18.70
CA ALA A 111 -5.11 -2.54 17.56
C ALA A 111 -4.16 -1.36 17.88
N ARG A 112 -4.60 -0.41 18.71
CA ARG A 112 -3.77 0.71 19.17
C ARG A 112 -2.66 0.24 20.11
N GLU A 113 -2.97 -0.68 21.01
CA GLU A 113 -2.00 -1.28 21.95
C GLU A 113 -0.89 -2.00 21.19
N HIS A 114 -1.23 -2.89 20.26
CA HIS A 114 -0.24 -3.56 19.40
C HIS A 114 0.58 -2.61 18.52
N ALA A 115 -0.03 -1.54 18.00
CA ALA A 115 0.72 -0.54 17.24
C ALA A 115 1.75 0.18 18.13
N SER A 116 1.42 0.42 19.40
CA SER A 116 2.34 0.98 20.40
C SER A 116 3.49 0.02 20.70
N GLU A 117 3.19 -1.25 20.97
CA GLU A 117 4.20 -2.29 21.23
C GLU A 117 5.17 -2.45 20.05
N HIS A 118 4.67 -2.44 18.81
CA HIS A 118 5.51 -2.52 17.61
C HIS A 118 6.38 -1.26 17.43
N ALA A 119 5.84 -0.08 17.71
CA ALA A 119 6.60 1.17 17.65
C ALA A 119 7.72 1.20 18.71
N GLU A 120 7.43 0.72 19.91
CA GLU A 120 8.40 0.59 21.01
C GLU A 120 9.49 -0.46 20.68
N ALA A 121 9.12 -1.60 20.11
CA ALA A 121 10.06 -2.63 19.68
C ALA A 121 11.01 -2.12 18.57
N LEU A 122 10.48 -1.39 17.58
CA LEU A 122 11.29 -0.76 16.53
C LEU A 122 12.25 0.28 17.09
N ALA A 123 11.81 1.08 18.08
CA ALA A 123 12.66 2.05 18.76
C ALA A 123 13.77 1.39 19.62
N GLY A 124 13.46 0.27 20.27
CA GLY A 124 14.43 -0.52 21.04
C GLY A 124 15.54 -1.11 20.17
N VAL A 125 15.17 -1.72 19.03
CA VAL A 125 16.14 -2.30 18.08
C VAL A 125 17.05 -1.23 17.44
N ALA A 126 16.50 -0.04 17.15
CA ALA A 126 17.30 1.08 16.64
C ALA A 126 18.29 1.64 17.68
N THR A 127 17.94 1.54 18.96
CA THR A 127 18.80 1.98 20.08
C THR A 127 19.91 0.97 20.34
N ASP A 128 19.61 -0.32 20.26
CA ASP A 128 20.58 -1.41 20.45
C ASP A 128 21.67 -1.44 19.35
N ARG A 129 21.28 -1.24 18.08
CA ARG A 129 22.26 -1.13 16.96
C ARG A 129 23.23 0.04 17.10
N ARG A 130 22.84 1.14 17.75
CA ARG A 130 23.74 2.29 17.98
C ARG A 130 24.74 2.04 19.11
N ALA A 131 24.48 1.08 20.00
CA ALA A 131 25.38 0.74 21.09
C ALA A 131 26.52 -0.20 20.66
N ASP A 132 26.28 -1.07 19.66
CA ASP A 132 27.25 -2.08 19.19
C ASP A 132 28.38 -1.48 18.29
N GLU A 133 28.17 -0.33 17.66
CA GLU A 133 29.17 0.31 16.79
C GLU A 133 30.25 1.11 17.57
N GLY A 134 30.17 1.19 18.90
CA GLY A 134 31.03 2.04 19.74
C GLY A 134 32.31 1.41 20.28
N GLY A 135 32.60 0.13 19.98
CA GLY A 135 33.59 -0.64 20.76
C GLY A 135 34.67 -1.38 19.96
N ARG A 136 35.63 -0.67 19.35
CA ARG A 136 36.99 -1.23 19.14
C ARG A 136 38.06 -0.15 19.38
N PRO A 137 38.75 -0.16 20.54
CA PRO A 137 39.97 0.62 20.70
C PRO A 137 41.16 -0.06 20.00
N ARG A 138 42.11 0.77 19.57
CA ARG A 138 43.34 0.42 18.84
C ARG A 138 44.37 -0.29 19.71
#